data_AF-A0A0V8IMB0-F1
#
_entry.id   AF-A0A0V8IMB0-F1
#
_cell.length_a   1.000
_cell.length_b   1.000
_cell.length_c   1.000
_cell.angle_alpha   90.00
_cell.angle_beta   90.00
_cell.angle_gamma   90.00
#
_symmetry.space_group_name_H-M   'P 1'
#
loop_
_entity.id
_entity.type
_entity.pdbx_description
1 polymer ?
#
loop_
_entity_poly.entity_id
_entity_poly.type
_entity_poly.pdbx_seq_one_letter_code
_entity_poly.pdbx_strand_id
1 'polypeptide(L)'
;MLPLADPLLQGYSSLAGAGTQVPLDPPAPALYAEPDGSGDDLLSAVWRTSSYVESVQWELDSAHGQLVQAVRQAAAAGVAQDVLCRAANLAPEELAAALEDNHPGGPVF
;
A
#
# COMPACT_ATOMS: atom_id res chain seq x y z
N MET A 1 1.50 2.66 46.67
CA MET A 1 1.57 3.53 45.48
C MET A 1 2.58 2.91 44.52
N LEU A 2 2.10 2.26 43.45
CA LEU A 2 2.93 1.63 42.43
C LEU A 2 3.37 2.69 41.39
N PRO A 3 4.65 2.71 40.95
CA PRO A 3 5.04 3.48 39.77
C PRO A 3 4.61 2.73 38.50
N LEU A 4 3.87 3.42 37.63
CA LEU A 4 3.52 2.94 36.29
C LEU A 4 4.77 3.05 35.41
N ALA A 5 5.45 1.92 35.19
CA ALA A 5 6.53 1.83 34.21
C ALA A 5 5.92 1.80 32.80
N ASP A 6 6.34 2.73 31.94
CA ASP A 6 5.95 2.81 30.54
C ASP A 6 6.77 1.81 29.71
N PRO A 7 6.14 0.79 29.06
CA PRO A 7 6.88 -0.30 28.39
C PRO A 7 7.29 0.01 26.94
N LEU A 8 7.08 1.22 26.42
CA LEU A 8 7.30 1.47 24.99
C LEU A 8 8.73 1.86 24.59
N LEU A 9 9.66 1.96 25.54
CA LEU A 9 11.05 2.39 25.29
C LEU A 9 12.11 1.27 25.22
N GLN A 10 11.72 0.00 25.33
CA GLN A 10 12.69 -1.13 25.37
C GLN A 10 12.97 -1.79 24.01
N GLY A 11 12.27 -1.42 22.94
CA GLY A 11 12.26 -2.20 21.69
C GLY A 11 13.38 -1.91 20.68
N TYR A 12 14.12 -0.79 20.81
CA TYR A 12 15.03 -0.34 19.73
C TYR A 12 16.52 -0.61 20.00
N SER A 13 16.86 -1.20 21.15
CA SER A 13 18.25 -1.51 21.50
C SER A 13 18.49 -3.01 21.51
N SER A 14 18.45 -3.66 20.34
CA SER A 14 19.32 -4.80 20.04
C SER A 14 18.95 -5.38 18.67
N LEU A 15 19.86 -5.27 17.71
CA LEU A 15 20.43 -6.40 16.96
C LEU A 15 21.44 -5.87 15.94
N ALA A 16 22.60 -5.43 16.46
CA ALA A 16 23.84 -5.61 15.74
C ALA A 16 24.20 -7.11 15.86
N GLY A 17 24.03 -7.85 14.77
CA GLY A 17 24.29 -9.29 14.74
C GLY A 17 24.45 -9.79 13.32
N ALA A 18 25.70 -10.04 12.95
CA ALA A 18 26.18 -10.52 11.66
C ALA A 18 25.31 -11.62 11.01
N GLY A 19 24.91 -11.40 9.76
CA GLY A 19 24.32 -12.40 8.89
C GLY A 19 24.58 -12.04 7.43
N THR A 20 25.41 -12.84 6.76
CA THR A 20 25.78 -12.74 5.35
C THR A 20 24.53 -12.67 4.44
N GLN A 21 24.37 -11.59 3.67
CA GLN A 21 23.39 -11.53 2.58
C GLN A 21 24.09 -11.37 1.23
N VAL A 22 23.71 -12.26 0.31
CA VAL A 22 24.14 -12.38 -1.09
C VAL A 22 23.71 -11.13 -1.89
N PRO A 23 24.47 -10.66 -2.89
CA PRO A 23 24.09 -9.46 -3.65
C PRO A 23 22.92 -9.79 -4.58
N LEU A 24 21.76 -9.18 -4.32
CA LEU A 24 20.66 -9.03 -5.27
C LEU A 24 20.44 -7.52 -5.41
N ASP A 25 21.18 -6.91 -6.34
CA ASP A 25 21.06 -5.49 -6.67
C ASP A 25 20.00 -5.33 -7.78
N PRO A 26 18.80 -4.82 -7.49
CA PRO A 26 18.21 -3.80 -8.35
C PRO A 26 18.89 -2.46 -8.01
N PRO A 27 19.15 -1.59 -9.00
CA PRO A 27 19.92 -0.37 -8.78
C PRO A 27 19.22 0.47 -7.71
N ALA A 28 19.80 0.48 -6.51
CA ALA A 28 19.39 1.42 -5.48
C ALA A 28 19.61 2.82 -6.08
N PRO A 29 18.64 3.76 -5.98
CA PRO A 29 18.97 5.14 -6.22
C PRO A 29 20.10 5.48 -5.25
N ALA A 30 21.30 5.66 -5.79
CA ALA A 30 22.42 6.18 -5.06
C ALA A 30 21.92 7.42 -4.31
N LEU A 31 22.08 7.43 -2.98
CA LEU A 31 22.09 8.57 -2.06
C LEU A 31 21.47 8.17 -0.71
N TYR A 32 22.18 7.34 0.05
CA TYR A 32 22.26 7.60 1.49
C TYR A 32 23.38 8.62 1.71
N ALA A 33 23.17 9.84 1.19
CA ALA A 33 23.92 10.97 1.67
C ALA A 33 23.34 11.32 3.04
N GLU A 34 24.17 11.27 4.08
CA GLU A 34 23.82 11.80 5.39
C GLU A 34 23.20 13.20 5.19
N PRO A 35 22.00 13.47 5.74
CA PRO A 35 21.35 14.75 5.53
C PRO A 35 22.13 15.81 6.31
N ASP A 36 23.02 16.51 5.63
CA ASP A 36 23.63 17.78 6.07
C ASP A 36 22.61 18.95 6.03
N GLY A 37 21.31 18.60 6.04
CA GLY A 37 20.18 19.52 5.90
C GLY A 37 19.68 19.97 7.26
N SER A 38 19.21 21.22 7.32
CA SER A 38 18.53 21.75 8.50
C SER A 38 17.35 20.84 8.88
N GLY A 39 16.94 20.84 10.13
CA GLY A 39 15.73 20.11 10.55
C GLY A 39 14.50 20.44 9.69
N ASP A 40 14.46 21.65 9.13
CA ASP A 40 13.43 22.10 8.18
C ASP A 40 13.48 21.37 6.82
N ASP A 41 14.67 20.98 6.34
CA ASP A 41 14.84 20.22 5.11
C ASP A 41 14.33 18.79 5.27
N LEU A 42 14.57 18.19 6.44
CA LEU A 42 14.06 16.86 6.80
C LEU A 42 12.53 16.86 6.92
N LEU A 43 11.95 17.86 7.60
CA LEU A 43 10.49 18.00 7.69
C LEU A 43 9.85 18.26 6.32
N SER A 44 10.51 19.04 5.47
CA SER A 44 10.07 19.25 4.09
C SER A 44 10.08 17.95 3.27
N ALA A 45 11.09 17.10 3.47
CA ALA A 45 11.15 15.79 2.82
C ALA A 45 10.03 14.85 3.29
N VAL A 46 9.74 14.82 4.61
CA VAL A 46 8.62 14.05 5.18
C VAL A 46 7.29 14.52 4.58
N TRP A 47 7.05 15.83 4.54
CA TRP A 47 5.82 16.39 3.98
C TRP A 47 5.64 16.00 2.50
N ARG A 48 6.66 16.20 1.65
CA ARG A 48 6.59 15.82 0.23
C ARG A 48 6.32 14.32 0.05
N THR A 49 6.99 13.49 0.85
CA THR A 49 6.82 12.03 0.78
C THR A 49 5.42 11.63 1.21
N SER A 50 4.89 12.24 2.28
CA SER A 50 3.52 12.02 2.73
C SER A 50 2.50 12.40 1.66
N SER A 51 2.64 13.57 1.02
CA SER A 51 1.75 14.00 -0.06
C SER A 51 1.84 13.10 -1.30
N TYR A 52 3.03 12.58 -1.62
CA TYR A 52 3.19 11.61 -2.70
C TYR A 52 2.48 10.30 -2.38
N VAL A 53 2.67 9.76 -1.17
CA VAL A 53 1.99 8.54 -0.72
C VAL A 53 0.47 8.70 -0.75
N GLU A 54 -0.05 9.85 -0.32
CA GLU A 54 -1.49 10.17 -0.46
C GLU A 54 -1.93 10.16 -1.92
N SER A 55 -1.18 10.81 -2.82
CA SER A 55 -1.51 10.84 -4.25
C SER A 55 -1.57 9.43 -4.85
N VAL A 56 -0.58 8.58 -4.54
CA VAL A 56 -0.54 7.19 -5.02
C VAL A 56 -1.70 6.37 -4.44
N GLN A 57 -2.08 6.57 -3.17
CA GLN A 57 -3.24 5.90 -2.58
C GLN A 57 -4.52 6.26 -3.33
N TRP A 58 -4.74 7.54 -3.63
CA TRP A 58 -5.90 7.99 -4.42
C TRP A 58 -5.92 7.38 -5.83
N GLU A 59 -4.77 7.33 -6.50
CA GLU A 59 -4.65 6.69 -7.81
C GLU A 59 -4.97 5.20 -7.76
N LEU A 60 -4.48 4.50 -6.73
CA LEU A 60 -4.75 3.08 -6.51
C LEU A 60 -6.25 2.82 -6.27
N ASP A 61 -6.89 3.61 -5.42
CA ASP A 61 -8.33 3.50 -5.14
C ASP A 61 -9.16 3.72 -6.42
N SER A 62 -8.78 4.71 -7.23
CA SER A 62 -9.42 4.97 -8.52
C SER A 62 -9.24 3.80 -9.50
N ALA A 63 -8.01 3.27 -9.61
CA ALA A 63 -7.71 2.14 -10.48
C ALA A 63 -8.48 0.88 -10.05
N HIS A 64 -8.59 0.63 -8.74
CA HIS A 64 -9.36 -0.48 -8.21
C HIS A 64 -10.86 -0.34 -8.52
N GLY A 65 -11.44 0.85 -8.35
CA GLY A 65 -12.82 1.12 -8.75
C GLY A 65 -13.07 0.86 -10.25
N GLN A 66 -12.13 1.24 -11.11
CA GLN A 66 -12.19 0.96 -12.55
C GLN A 66 -12.10 -0.55 -12.86
N LEU A 67 -11.21 -1.28 -12.16
CA LEU A 67 -11.08 -2.74 -12.31
C LEU A 67 -12.40 -3.45 -11.95
N VAL A 68 -13.00 -3.12 -10.80
CA VAL A 68 -14.28 -3.69 -10.37
C VAL A 68 -15.37 -3.44 -11.41
N GLN A 69 -15.44 -2.22 -11.93
CA GLN A 69 -16.41 -1.87 -12.96
C GLN A 69 -16.19 -2.67 -14.26
N ALA A 70 -14.95 -2.84 -14.70
CA ALA A 70 -14.61 -3.64 -15.88
C ALA A 70 -14.96 -5.12 -15.68
N VAL A 71 -14.68 -5.67 -14.51
CA VAL A 71 -15.04 -7.05 -14.13
C VAL A 71 -16.55 -7.26 -14.17
N ARG A 72 -17.33 -6.32 -13.64
CA ARG A 72 -18.81 -6.37 -13.69
C ARG A 72 -19.34 -6.34 -15.11
N GLN A 73 -18.79 -5.48 -15.97
CA GLN A 73 -19.19 -5.42 -17.37
C GLN A 73 -18.90 -6.73 -18.11
N ALA A 74 -17.72 -7.32 -17.87
CA ALA A 74 -17.35 -8.60 -18.46
C ALA A 74 -18.22 -9.76 -17.94
N ALA A 75 -18.53 -9.78 -16.64
CA ALA A 75 -19.47 -10.74 -16.06
C ALA A 75 -20.87 -10.61 -16.65
N ALA A 76 -21.38 -9.38 -16.81
CA ALA A 76 -22.67 -9.11 -17.46
C ALA A 76 -22.70 -9.54 -18.94
N ALA A 77 -21.55 -9.54 -19.62
CA ALA A 77 -21.38 -10.09 -20.96
C ALA A 77 -21.25 -11.62 -21.00
N GLY A 78 -21.31 -12.30 -19.85
CA GLY A 78 -21.26 -13.76 -19.75
C GLY A 78 -19.86 -14.36 -19.76
N VAL A 79 -18.81 -13.56 -19.50
CA VAL A 79 -17.45 -14.10 -19.37
C VAL A 79 -17.37 -15.02 -18.16
N ALA A 80 -16.75 -16.18 -18.34
CA ALA A 80 -16.64 -17.21 -17.31
C ALA A 80 -15.83 -16.74 -16.09
N GLN A 81 -16.23 -17.21 -14.91
CA GLN A 81 -15.64 -16.79 -13.63
C GLN A 81 -14.14 -17.06 -13.53
N ASP A 82 -13.67 -18.21 -13.99
CA ASP A 82 -12.25 -18.60 -13.95
C ASP A 82 -11.39 -17.69 -14.85
N VAL A 83 -11.94 -17.26 -15.98
CA VAL A 83 -11.30 -16.30 -16.90
C VAL A 83 -11.21 -14.93 -16.25
N LEU A 84 -12.27 -14.48 -15.57
CA LEU A 84 -12.28 -13.22 -14.84
C LEU A 84 -11.29 -13.21 -13.67
N CYS A 85 -11.26 -14.27 -12.84
CA CYS A 85 -10.28 -14.40 -11.76
C CYS A 85 -8.84 -14.27 -12.29
N ARG A 86 -8.52 -14.96 -13.39
CA ARG A 86 -7.19 -14.90 -13.99
C ARG A 86 -6.87 -13.53 -14.58
N ALA A 87 -7.82 -12.92 -15.27
CA ALA A 87 -7.61 -11.63 -15.94
C ALA A 87 -7.50 -10.47 -14.94
N ALA A 88 -8.31 -10.48 -13.88
CA ALA A 88 -8.30 -9.47 -12.83
C ALA A 88 -7.25 -9.75 -11.74
N ASN A 89 -6.58 -10.90 -11.79
CA ASN A 89 -5.68 -11.39 -10.74
C ASN A 89 -6.35 -11.40 -9.36
N LEU A 90 -7.59 -11.90 -9.31
CA LEU A 90 -8.42 -12.00 -8.11
C LEU A 90 -8.63 -13.48 -7.76
N ALA A 91 -8.66 -13.76 -6.46
CA ALA A 91 -9.17 -15.02 -5.95
C ALA A 91 -10.70 -15.10 -6.17
N PRO A 92 -11.28 -16.32 -6.23
CA PRO A 92 -12.73 -16.49 -6.42
C PRO A 92 -13.59 -15.72 -5.42
N GLU A 93 -13.16 -15.63 -4.16
CA GLU A 93 -13.81 -14.90 -3.08
C GLU A 93 -13.76 -13.38 -3.30
N GLU A 94 -12.65 -12.84 -3.80
CA GLU A 94 -12.49 -11.43 -4.11
C GLU A 94 -13.34 -11.05 -5.33
N LEU A 95 -13.41 -11.94 -6.32
CA LEU A 95 -14.29 -11.77 -7.47
C LEU A 95 -15.76 -11.80 -7.04
N ALA A 96 -16.16 -12.70 -6.14
CA ALA A 96 -17.51 -12.73 -5.60
C ALA A 96 -17.86 -11.41 -4.91
N ALA A 97 -16.99 -10.90 -4.03
CA ALA A 97 -17.18 -9.60 -3.39
C ALA A 97 -17.30 -8.45 -4.41
N ALA A 98 -16.44 -8.43 -5.43
CA ALA A 98 -16.47 -7.42 -6.50
C ALA A 98 -17.80 -7.43 -7.29
N LEU A 99 -18.46 -8.59 -7.41
CA LEU A 99 -19.75 -8.73 -8.09
C LEU A 99 -20.95 -8.50 -7.15
N GLU A 100 -20.81 -8.82 -5.86
CA GLU A 100 -21.85 -8.65 -4.84
C GLU A 100 -22.04 -7.21 -4.41
N ASP A 101 -20.98 -6.38 -4.48
CA ASP A 101 -20.98 -4.98 -4.04
C ASP A 101 -21.79 -4.07 -5.00
N ASN A 102 -23.07 -4.38 -5.19
CA ASN A 102 -24.07 -3.54 -5.83
C ASN A 102 -24.35 -2.32 -4.94
N HIS A 103 -23.40 -1.39 -4.86
CA HIS A 103 -23.63 -0.11 -4.22
C HIS A 103 -24.08 0.93 -5.25
N PRO A 104 -25.40 1.15 -5.47
CA PRO A 104 -25.89 2.40 -6.03
C PRO A 104 -25.85 3.47 -4.93
N GLY A 105 -24.68 4.04 -4.64
CA GLY A 105 -24.59 5.00 -3.52
C GLY A 105 -23.20 5.51 -3.17
N GLY A 106 -22.47 6.12 -4.11
CA GLY A 106 -21.38 6.99 -3.67
C GLY A 106 -21.91 8.01 -2.64
N PRO A 107 -21.16 8.36 -1.57
CA PRO A 107 -21.64 9.33 -0.60
C PRO A 107 -22.00 10.64 -1.30
N VAL A 108 -23.25 11.07 -1.15
CA VAL A 108 -23.70 12.42 -1.48
C VAL A 108 -23.15 13.32 -0.38
N PHE A 109 -22.09 14.07 -0.71
CA PHE A 109 -21.63 15.20 0.10
C PHE A 109 -22.57 16.40 -0.07
#